data_AF-A0A7J6AGE8-F1
#
_entry.id   AF-A0A7J6AGE8-F1
#
_cell.length_a   1.000
_cell.length_b   1.000
_cell.length_c   1.000
_cell.angle_alpha   90.00
_cell.angle_beta   90.00
_cell.angle_gamma   90.00
#
_symmetry.space_group_name_H-M   'P 1'
#
loop_
_entity.id
_entity.type
_entity.pdbx_description
1 polymer ?
#
loop_
_entity_poly.entity_id
_entity_poly.type
_entity_poly.pdbx_seq_one_letter_code
_entity_poly.pdbx_strand_id
1 'polypeptide(L)'
;MIIHPEFMRYVYERWLMKNGKYPSTGFIMLMLALHICDQVNVFGFGASADGRWYHYFDHWHRQSINAGVHRGGVEYDVILKLEQQQRIKMYKGW
;
A
#
# COMPACT_ATOMS: atom_id res chain seq x y z
N MET A 1 -7.66 11.14 -15.80
CA MET A 1 -7.84 11.50 -14.37
C MET A 1 -6.49 11.99 -13.84
N ILE A 2 -6.46 13.00 -12.99
CA ILE A 2 -5.22 13.55 -12.39
C ILE A 2 -5.42 13.55 -10.87
N ILE A 3 -4.50 12.94 -10.12
CA ILE A 3 -4.54 12.96 -8.65
C ILE A 3 -4.08 14.34 -8.17
N HIS A 4 -4.88 14.98 -7.32
CA HIS A 4 -4.56 16.29 -6.78
C HIS A 4 -3.29 16.22 -5.89
N PRO A 5 -2.27 17.08 -6.09
CA PRO A 5 -1.04 17.04 -5.30
C PRO A 5 -1.26 17.15 -3.79
N GLU A 6 -2.22 17.98 -3.38
CA GLU A 6 -2.61 18.11 -1.97
C GLU A 6 -3.16 16.80 -1.36
N PHE A 7 -3.80 15.94 -2.17
CA PHE A 7 -4.22 14.62 -1.69
C PHE A 7 -3.00 13.73 -1.38
N MET A 8 -1.97 13.77 -2.23
CA MET A 8 -0.72 13.04 -1.96
C MET A 8 -0.04 13.54 -0.68
N ARG A 9 -0.02 14.87 -0.46
CA ARG A 9 0.48 15.48 0.79
C ARG A 9 -0.33 15.05 2.00
N TYR A 10 -1.66 15.07 1.90
CA TYR A 10 -2.57 14.59 2.94
C TYR A 10 -2.29 13.13 3.32
N VAL A 11 -2.12 12.24 2.33
CA VAL A 11 -1.76 10.83 2.57
C VAL A 11 -0.43 10.72 3.31
N TYR A 12 0.58 11.46 2.86
CA TYR A 12 1.89 11.46 3.49
C TYR A 12 1.87 11.96 4.94
N GLU A 13 1.21 13.09 5.19
CA GLU A 13 1.22 13.75 6.50
C GLU A 13 0.27 13.10 7.51
N ARG A 14 -0.92 12.67 7.07
CA ARG A 14 -1.97 12.18 7.99
C ARG A 14 -1.98 10.69 8.16
N TRP A 15 -1.67 9.92 7.11
CA TRP A 15 -1.70 8.46 7.17
C TRP A 15 -0.34 7.87 7.47
N LEU A 16 0.73 8.43 6.89
CA LEU A 16 2.09 7.94 7.12
C LEU A 16 2.88 8.74 8.15
N MET A 17 2.31 9.81 8.72
CA MET A 17 2.97 10.66 9.72
C MET A 17 4.37 11.11 9.28
N LYS A 18 4.53 11.42 7.99
CA LYS A 18 5.80 11.81 7.34
C LYS A 18 6.90 10.74 7.36
N ASN A 19 6.55 9.45 7.49
CA ASN A 19 7.52 8.36 7.37
C ASN A 19 7.89 8.09 5.91
N GLY A 20 9.19 8.13 5.59
CA GLY A 20 9.71 8.00 4.23
C GLY A 20 9.78 9.33 3.50
N LYS A 21 10.16 9.31 2.22
CA LYS A 21 10.24 10.53 1.41
C LYS A 21 8.87 10.93 0.84
N TYR A 22 8.08 9.95 0.43
CA TYR A 22 6.69 10.08 -0.02
C TYR A 22 6.02 8.69 -0.03
N PRO A 23 4.67 8.59 -0.05
CA PRO A 23 3.95 7.31 -0.07
C PRO A 23 4.19 6.55 -1.39
N SER A 24 4.15 5.22 -1.34
CA SER A 24 4.18 4.40 -2.56
C SER A 24 2.94 4.63 -3.42
N THR A 25 3.06 4.38 -4.72
CA THR A 25 1.92 4.46 -5.65
C THR A 25 0.77 3.56 -5.21
N GLY A 26 1.07 2.34 -4.75
CA GLY A 26 0.05 1.41 -4.26
C GLY A 26 -0.72 1.97 -3.07
N PHE A 27 -0.02 2.61 -2.12
CA PHE A 27 -0.66 3.21 -0.95
C PHE A 27 -1.50 4.44 -1.30
N ILE A 28 -1.04 5.30 -2.22
CA ILE A 28 -1.82 6.44 -2.72
C ILE A 28 -3.12 5.96 -3.37
N MET A 29 -3.06 4.90 -4.20
CA MET A 29 -4.24 4.35 -4.86
C MET A 29 -5.22 3.71 -3.87
N LEU A 30 -4.72 3.04 -2.83
CA LEU A 30 -5.57 2.53 -1.75
C LEU A 30 -6.30 3.66 -1.02
N MET A 31 -5.58 4.72 -0.64
CA MET A 31 -6.21 5.86 0.02
C MET A 31 -7.23 6.55 -0.90
N LEU A 32 -6.93 6.67 -2.19
CA LEU A 32 -7.88 7.24 -3.16
C LEU A 32 -9.16 6.39 -3.23
N ALA A 33 -9.03 5.06 -3.34
CA ALA A 33 -10.17 4.14 -3.36
C ALA A 33 -11.03 4.28 -2.11
N LEU A 34 -10.41 4.39 -0.93
CA LEU A 34 -11.11 4.63 0.34
C LEU A 34 -11.90 5.95 0.40
N HIS A 35 -11.58 6.94 -0.44
CA HIS A 35 -12.31 8.20 -0.50
C HIS A 35 -13.45 8.22 -1.52
N ILE A 36 -13.43 7.31 -2.51
CA ILE A 36 -14.37 7.36 -3.64
C ILE A 36 -15.25 6.12 -3.77
N CYS A 37 -14.95 5.04 -3.04
CA CYS A 37 -15.70 3.78 -3.07
C CYS A 37 -16.38 3.51 -1.73
N ASP A 38 -17.55 2.88 -1.76
CA ASP A 38 -18.25 2.41 -0.54
C ASP A 38 -17.60 1.16 0.06
N GLN A 39 -16.99 0.32 -0.79
CA GLN A 39 -16.28 -0.88 -0.39
C GLN A 39 -14.96 -1.02 -1.17
N VAL A 40 -13.90 -1.41 -0.47
CA VAL A 40 -12.57 -1.61 -1.05
C VAL A 40 -12.04 -3.00 -0.71
N ASN A 41 -11.75 -3.78 -1.74
CA ASN A 41 -11.07 -5.06 -1.64
C ASN A 41 -9.64 -4.91 -2.19
N VAL A 42 -8.63 -5.34 -1.45
CA VAL A 42 -7.22 -5.21 -1.84
C VAL A 42 -6.60 -6.57 -2.14
N PHE A 43 -5.84 -6.63 -3.23
CA PHE A 43 -5.15 -7.83 -3.73
C PHE A 43 -3.70 -7.47 -4.05
N GLY A 44 -2.76 -8.38 -3.82
CA GLY A 44 -1.35 -8.19 -4.19
C GLY A 44 -0.60 -7.15 -3.34
N PHE A 45 -1.10 -6.82 -2.14
CA PHE A 45 -0.39 -6.03 -1.15
C PHE A 45 0.32 -6.97 -0.16
N GLY A 46 1.57 -6.64 0.18
CA GLY A 46 2.37 -7.43 1.12
C GLY A 46 3.34 -8.40 0.44
N ALA A 47 4.16 -9.05 1.27
CA ALA A 47 5.11 -10.08 0.86
C ALA A 47 4.38 -11.43 0.69
N SER A 48 4.92 -12.35 -0.11
CA SER A 48 4.42 -13.73 -0.22
C SER A 48 4.43 -14.48 1.13
N ALA A 49 3.83 -15.68 1.18
CA ALA A 49 3.74 -16.52 2.37
C ALA A 49 5.09 -16.76 3.10
N ASP A 50 6.17 -16.80 2.34
CA ASP A 50 7.55 -16.99 2.79
C ASP A 50 8.31 -15.67 3.05
N GLY A 51 7.61 -14.53 3.04
CA GLY A 51 8.17 -13.21 3.32
C GLY A 51 8.94 -12.58 2.16
N ARG A 52 8.93 -13.20 0.97
CA ARG A 52 9.61 -12.64 -0.22
C ARG A 52 8.78 -11.56 -0.90
N TRP A 53 9.47 -10.64 -1.55
CA TRP A 53 8.85 -9.55 -2.30
C TRP A 53 9.25 -9.70 -3.76
N TYR A 54 8.29 -9.88 -4.64
CA TYR A 54 8.47 -9.96 -6.08
C TYR A 54 7.15 -9.59 -6.75
N HIS A 55 7.17 -9.22 -8.03
CA HIS A 55 5.92 -9.02 -8.74
C HIS A 55 5.32 -10.35 -9.19
N TYR A 56 4.00 -10.44 -9.23
CA TYR A 56 3.29 -11.65 -9.67
C TYR A 56 3.61 -12.07 -11.11
N PHE A 57 4.12 -11.15 -11.94
CA PHE A 57 4.51 -11.40 -13.32
C PHE A 57 6.00 -11.69 -13.49
N ASP A 58 6.81 -11.62 -12.42
CA ASP A 58 8.24 -11.91 -12.48
C ASP A 58 8.46 -13.42 -12.56
N HIS A 59 8.78 -13.93 -13.75
CA HIS A 59 9.01 -15.36 -14.00
C HIS A 59 10.06 -15.99 -13.06
N TRP A 60 11.07 -15.23 -12.66
CA TRP A 60 12.16 -15.68 -11.79
C TRP A 60 11.99 -15.28 -10.33
N HIS A 61 10.86 -14.66 -9.96
CA HIS A 61 10.56 -14.17 -8.61
C HIS A 61 11.76 -13.42 -7.98
N ARG A 62 12.39 -12.53 -8.76
CA ARG A 62 13.55 -11.77 -8.29
C ARG A 62 13.12 -10.89 -7.13
N GLN A 63 13.86 -10.99 -6.02
CA GLN A 63 13.58 -10.23 -4.83
C GLN A 63 13.62 -8.73 -5.13
N SER A 64 12.51 -8.04 -4.90
CA SER A 64 12.43 -6.59 -4.95
C SER A 64 13.19 -6.00 -3.77
N ILE A 65 14.09 -5.06 -4.08
CA ILE A 65 14.91 -4.38 -3.09
C ILE A 65 14.24 -3.05 -2.77
N ASN A 66 13.93 -2.84 -1.49
CA ASN A 66 13.45 -1.55 -1.03
C ASN A 66 14.60 -0.54 -1.05
N ALA A 67 14.54 0.44 -1.96
CA ALA A 67 15.49 1.53 -2.06
C ALA A 67 15.44 2.53 -0.87
N GLY A 68 14.54 2.31 0.10
CA GLY A 68 14.38 3.15 1.29
C GLY A 68 13.62 4.46 1.05
N VAL A 69 13.24 4.75 -0.20
CA VAL A 69 12.45 5.93 -0.58
C VAL A 69 11.07 5.90 0.10
N HIS A 70 10.44 4.73 0.08
CA HIS A 70 9.15 4.46 0.72
C HIS A 70 9.37 3.64 2.00
N ARG A 71 8.53 3.90 3.01
CA ARG A 71 8.50 3.11 4.23
C ARG A 71 7.41 2.04 4.11
N GLY A 72 7.64 1.05 3.25
CA GLY A 72 6.67 -0.01 2.96
C GLY A 72 6.15 -0.76 4.19
N GLY A 73 6.97 -0.94 5.23
CA GLY A 73 6.51 -1.50 6.51
C GLY A 73 5.45 -0.64 7.20
N VAL A 74 5.64 0.68 7.24
CA VAL A 74 4.67 1.63 7.83
C VAL A 74 3.38 1.64 7.01
N GLU A 75 3.48 1.64 5.69
CA GLU A 75 2.32 1.52 4.81
C GLU A 75 1.54 0.22 5.08
N TYR A 76 2.25 -0.91 5.17
CA TYR A 76 1.65 -2.20 5.44
C TYR A 76 0.98 -2.28 6.81
N ASP A 77 1.57 -1.68 7.85
CA ASP A 77 0.95 -1.60 9.18
C ASP A 77 -0.37 -0.83 9.16
N VAL A 78 -0.47 0.23 8.34
CA VAL A 78 -1.73 0.97 8.15
C VAL A 78 -2.77 0.11 7.43
N ILE A 79 -2.36 -0.65 6.41
CA ILE A 79 -3.26 -1.57 5.69
C ILE A 79 -3.81 -2.63 6.64
N LEU A 80 -2.97 -3.23 7.48
CA LEU A 80 -3.41 -4.22 8.48
C LEU A 80 -4.39 -3.62 9.50
N LYS A 81 -4.18 -2.37 9.92
CA LYS A 81 -5.13 -1.66 10.79
C LYS A 81 -6.47 -1.41 10.09
N LEU A 82 -6.46 -1.02 8.82
CA LEU A 82 -7.68 -0.82 8.03
C LEU A 82 -8.48 -2.12 7.88
N GLU A 83 -7.79 -3.24 7.64
CA GLU A 83 -8.40 -4.58 7.61
C GLU A 83 -9.04 -4.93 8.96
N GLN A 84 -8.30 -4.74 10.06
CA GLN A 84 -8.79 -5.02 11.42
C GLN A 84 -10.03 -4.18 11.77
N GLN A 85 -10.09 -2.95 11.28
CA GLN A 85 -11.24 -2.05 11.44
C GLN A 85 -12.36 -2.30 10.43
N GLN A 86 -12.26 -3.34 9.60
CA GLN A 86 -13.23 -3.69 8.56
C GLN A 86 -13.51 -2.55 7.56
N ARG A 87 -12.51 -1.67 7.34
CA ARG A 87 -12.59 -0.56 6.38
C ARG A 87 -12.21 -1.02 4.97
N ILE A 88 -11.41 -2.07 4.88
CA ILE A 88 -11.06 -2.77 3.65
C ILE A 88 -11.17 -4.28 3.89
N LYS A 89 -11.14 -5.06 2.81
CA LYS A 89 -10.94 -6.51 2.86
C LYS A 89 -9.71 -6.92 2.06
N MET A 90 -8.81 -7.66 2.67
CA MET A 90 -7.49 -7.98 2.15
C MET A 90 -7.41 -9.44 1.75
N TYR A 91 -7.03 -9.66 0.51
CA TYR A 91 -6.78 -10.97 -0.07
C TYR A 91 -5.28 -11.16 -0.21
N LYS A 92 -4.72 -11.95 0.71
CA LYS A 92 -3.27 -12.23 0.74
C LYS A 92 -2.85 -13.06 -0.47
N GLY A 93 -3.63 -14.07 -0.85
CA GLY A 93 -3.32 -14.92 -2.01
C GLY A 93 -2.51 -16.18 -1.65
N TRP A 94 -2.44 -16.50 -0.36
CA TRP A 94 -1.97 -17.76 0.23
C TRP A 94 -2.72 -18.02 1.54
#